data_AF-A0AAU6SK97-F1
#
_entry.id   AF-A0AAU6SK97-F1
#
_cell.length_a   1.000
_cell.length_b   1.000
_cell.length_c   1.000
_cell.angle_alpha   90.00
_cell.angle_beta   90.00
_cell.angle_gamma   90.00
#
_symmetry.space_group_name_H-M   'P 1'
#
loop_
_entity.id
_entity.type
_entity.pdbx_description
1 polymer ?
#
loop_
_entity_poly.entity_id
_entity_poly.type
_entity_poly.pdbx_seq_one_letter_code
_entity_poly.pdbx_strand_id
1 'polypeptide(L)'
;MLDKFFQFIVLNNQESNKCEVTIYNAIAFHNKSSKCKLIVEFLDEKRRRIKGIEHDDKSDFYKETDVLSQFWGANSRYDANIDEIIQAFNKENKVDHSDLYNHISSTKTDGVLGIEENKAEIKNIIIIPFKIKNEGSQLILKQDFCHKATEINSIISYGYWFKSKFNIEINTDQNGFSFISNIDFPDNAILKSPDFKTYIQTKKKYEIRRSSVDVKNSDDSKSGEIIKVFSQSKIKYFDEWANLGIYNSSLFKVNHGTAGGKVISEGGVRSISVKADMEDLEKPRRREINLLIFSIIFSLFTSFGFDRTRQTELSGFSDIFPDCSFLSIDALWLFVCLGVLLKFMFIKIAKVPKTLKVVLLLPVTLWFSSYLTIYQTEWMKEILAKPEEIPVGLIYHILYYCNAVVMVYMAISIMLIIVLRPKKAPDAKKGWNNIHQIFGV
;
A
#
# COMPACT_ATOMS: atom_id res chain seq x y z
N MET A 1 12.06 -25.56 -21.45
CA MET A 1 12.04 -25.41 -19.97
C MET A 1 12.11 -23.92 -19.68
N LEU A 2 11.43 -23.40 -18.66
CA LEU A 2 11.61 -21.99 -18.30
C LEU A 2 12.74 -21.91 -17.29
N ASP A 3 13.81 -21.22 -17.62
CA ASP A 3 14.91 -21.03 -16.70
C ASP A 3 14.59 -19.92 -15.71
N LYS A 4 13.92 -18.87 -16.20
CA LYS A 4 13.41 -17.78 -15.37
C LYS A 4 12.00 -17.37 -15.77
N PHE A 5 11.17 -17.16 -14.77
CA PHE A 5 9.89 -16.50 -14.90
C PHE A 5 9.77 -15.42 -13.82
N PHE A 6 9.61 -14.18 -14.26
CA PHE A 6 9.37 -13.05 -13.38
C PHE A 6 8.14 -12.29 -13.86
N GLN A 7 7.25 -11.96 -12.93
CA GLN A 7 6.08 -11.14 -13.21
C GLN A 7 5.91 -10.08 -12.12
N PHE A 8 5.76 -8.83 -12.56
CA PHE A 8 5.48 -7.68 -11.70
C PHE A 8 4.18 -7.03 -12.14
N ILE A 9 3.14 -7.17 -11.31
CA ILE A 9 1.79 -6.66 -11.57
C ILE A 9 1.60 -5.36 -10.80
N VAL A 10 1.29 -4.27 -11.48
CA VAL A 10 0.93 -2.99 -10.87
C VAL A 10 -0.56 -2.77 -11.06
N LEU A 11 -1.28 -2.61 -9.94
CA LEU A 11 -2.70 -2.32 -9.90
C LEU A 11 -2.93 -0.84 -9.55
N ASN A 12 -3.30 -0.05 -10.56
CA ASN A 12 -3.54 1.38 -10.43
C ASN A 12 -5.04 1.68 -10.54
N ASN A 13 -5.69 1.95 -9.41
CA ASN A 13 -7.08 2.44 -9.40
C ASN A 13 -7.12 3.85 -10.01
N GLN A 14 -7.80 4.00 -11.14
CA GLN A 14 -7.94 5.27 -11.85
C GLN A 14 -9.25 5.98 -11.46
N GLU A 15 -10.41 5.31 -11.50
CA GLU A 15 -11.73 5.87 -11.12
C GLU A 15 -12.72 4.76 -10.68
N SER A 16 -13.89 5.11 -10.11
CA SER A 16 -14.87 4.15 -9.56
C SER A 16 -15.19 3.01 -10.53
N ASN A 17 -14.79 1.79 -10.16
CA ASN A 17 -14.94 0.51 -10.89
C ASN A 17 -13.95 0.21 -12.02
N LYS A 18 -12.92 1.04 -12.29
CA LYS A 18 -11.88 0.73 -13.30
C LYS A 18 -10.48 0.71 -12.69
N CYS A 19 -9.76 -0.37 -12.96
CA CYS A 19 -8.37 -0.55 -12.60
C CYS A 19 -7.51 -0.64 -13.86
N GLU A 20 -6.49 0.21 -13.95
CA GLU A 20 -5.42 0.04 -14.92
C GLU A 20 -4.44 -1.01 -14.39
N VAL A 21 -4.24 -2.05 -15.18
CA VAL A 21 -3.31 -3.13 -14.87
C VAL A 21 -2.11 -2.99 -15.78
N THR A 22 -0.93 -2.87 -15.18
CA THR A 22 0.34 -2.93 -15.90
C THR A 22 1.10 -4.16 -15.43
N ILE A 23 1.49 -5.04 -16.36
CA ILE A 23 2.21 -6.28 -16.06
C ILE A 23 3.55 -6.24 -16.78
N TYR A 24 4.63 -6.21 -16.01
CA TYR A 24 5.98 -6.46 -16.54
C TYR A 24 6.26 -7.95 -16.42
N ASN A 25 6.65 -8.57 -17.51
CA ASN A 25 7.05 -9.97 -17.52
C ASN A 25 8.47 -10.09 -18.03
N ALA A 26 9.20 -11.01 -17.42
CA ALA A 26 10.45 -11.51 -17.94
C ALA A 26 10.38 -13.02 -18.02
N ILE A 27 10.61 -13.56 -19.22
CA ILE A 27 10.56 -14.99 -19.46
C ILE A 27 11.85 -15.38 -20.18
N ALA A 28 12.62 -16.25 -19.55
CA ALA A 28 13.81 -16.85 -20.15
C ALA A 28 13.60 -18.35 -20.27
N PHE A 29 13.86 -18.89 -21.46
CA PHE A 29 13.68 -20.31 -21.72
C PHE A 29 14.67 -20.84 -22.74
N HIS A 30 15.08 -22.08 -22.55
CA HIS A 30 15.78 -22.85 -23.56
C HIS A 30 14.87 -23.93 -24.16
N ASN A 31 15.12 -24.21 -25.43
CA ASN A 31 14.35 -25.16 -26.22
C ASN A 31 15.17 -26.41 -26.52
N LYS A 32 14.47 -27.56 -26.56
CA LYS A 32 15.01 -28.80 -27.12
C LYS A 32 14.74 -28.94 -28.63
N SER A 33 13.96 -28.03 -29.23
CA SER A 33 13.48 -28.12 -30.61
C SER A 33 13.40 -26.75 -31.30
N SER A 34 13.71 -26.73 -32.59
CA SER A 34 13.76 -25.53 -33.45
C SER A 34 12.42 -24.84 -33.69
N LYS A 35 11.30 -25.51 -33.38
CA LYS A 35 9.93 -25.01 -33.65
C LYS A 35 9.21 -24.50 -32.42
N CYS A 36 9.89 -24.43 -31.28
CA CYS A 36 9.24 -24.07 -30.03
C CYS A 36 8.99 -22.56 -29.95
N LYS A 37 7.73 -22.18 -29.72
CA LYS A 37 7.29 -20.82 -29.48
C LYS A 37 6.45 -20.79 -28.22
N LEU A 38 6.60 -19.75 -27.41
CA LEU A 38 5.66 -19.44 -26.34
C LEU A 38 4.71 -18.37 -26.85
N ILE A 39 3.42 -18.62 -26.70
CA ILE A 39 2.36 -17.66 -27.00
C ILE A 39 1.82 -17.20 -25.65
N VAL A 40 1.93 -15.89 -25.38
CA VAL A 40 1.39 -15.28 -24.17
C VAL A 40 0.08 -14.59 -24.53
N GLU A 41 -0.99 -14.98 -23.85
CA GLU A 41 -2.33 -14.40 -23.99
C GLU A 41 -2.80 -13.85 -22.65
N PHE A 42 -3.55 -12.75 -22.71
CA PHE A 42 -4.21 -12.16 -21.55
C PHE A 42 -5.72 -12.32 -21.70
N LEU A 43 -6.33 -13.01 -20.74
CA LEU A 43 -7.74 -13.37 -20.75
C LEU A 43 -8.47 -12.76 -19.54
N ASP A 44 -9.73 -12.39 -19.73
CA ASP A 44 -10.63 -12.00 -18.65
C ASP A 44 -11.14 -13.22 -17.85
N GLU A 45 -11.94 -12.98 -16.81
CA GLU A 45 -12.55 -14.04 -15.98
C GLU A 45 -13.41 -15.01 -16.81
N LYS A 46 -13.99 -14.56 -17.92
CA LYS A 46 -14.80 -15.37 -18.84
C LYS A 46 -13.94 -16.08 -19.90
N ARG A 47 -12.62 -16.07 -19.75
CA ARG A 47 -11.61 -16.62 -20.69
C ARG A 47 -11.67 -15.99 -22.08
N ARG A 48 -12.12 -14.74 -22.18
CA ARG A 48 -12.13 -13.97 -23.42
C ARG A 48 -10.89 -13.10 -23.49
N ARG A 49 -10.34 -12.91 -24.68
CA ARG A 49 -9.18 -12.04 -24.88
C ARG A 49 -9.52 -10.60 -24.46
N ILE A 50 -8.65 -10.03 -23.64
CA ILE A 50 -8.76 -8.64 -23.22
C ILE A 50 -8.56 -7.74 -24.44
N LYS A 51 -9.49 -6.81 -24.66
CA LYS A 51 -9.42 -5.85 -25.77
C LYS A 51 -8.55 -4.65 -25.39
N GLY A 52 -7.83 -4.10 -26.37
CA GLY A 52 -7.04 -2.88 -26.19
C GLY A 52 -5.80 -3.07 -25.30
N ILE A 53 -5.23 -4.28 -25.30
CA ILE A 53 -3.96 -4.53 -24.63
C ILE A 53 -2.82 -3.91 -25.43
N GLU A 54 -1.98 -3.13 -24.75
CA GLU A 54 -0.78 -2.53 -25.31
C GLU A 54 0.43 -3.33 -24.83
N HIS A 55 1.31 -3.71 -25.74
CA HIS A 55 2.54 -4.44 -25.45
C HIS A 55 3.75 -3.61 -25.85
N ASP A 56 4.57 -3.28 -24.87
CA ASP A 56 5.84 -2.57 -25.08
C ASP A 56 6.99 -3.55 -24.86
N ASP A 57 7.93 -3.55 -25.80
CA ASP A 57 9.20 -4.23 -25.63
C ASP A 57 10.03 -3.52 -24.56
N LYS A 58 10.66 -4.31 -23.69
CA LYS A 58 11.50 -3.81 -22.61
C LYS A 58 12.85 -4.54 -22.58
N SER A 59 13.33 -5.02 -23.73
CA SER A 59 14.59 -5.77 -23.80
C SER A 59 15.79 -4.96 -23.27
N ASP A 60 15.72 -3.63 -23.32
CA ASP A 60 16.78 -2.78 -22.76
C ASP A 60 16.94 -2.91 -21.24
N PHE A 61 15.95 -3.44 -20.51
CA PHE A 61 16.06 -3.67 -19.07
C PHE A 61 17.13 -4.70 -18.74
N TYR A 62 17.54 -5.55 -19.70
CA TYR A 62 18.69 -6.42 -19.55
C TYR A 62 19.99 -5.67 -19.28
N LYS A 63 20.10 -4.39 -19.71
CA LYS A 63 21.29 -3.55 -19.52
C LYS A 63 21.42 -3.00 -18.10
N GLU A 64 20.32 -2.96 -17.35
CA GLU A 64 20.24 -2.40 -15.99
C GLU A 64 20.74 -3.40 -14.93
N THR A 65 22.02 -3.74 -15.01
CA THR A 65 22.66 -4.78 -14.18
C THR A 65 22.51 -4.53 -12.68
N ASP A 66 22.63 -3.28 -12.23
CA ASP A 66 22.44 -2.88 -10.83
C ASP A 66 21.07 -3.29 -10.28
N VAL A 67 20.03 -3.17 -11.12
CA VAL A 67 18.67 -3.54 -10.74
C VAL A 67 18.51 -5.05 -10.82
N LEU A 68 18.92 -5.66 -11.93
CA LEU A 68 18.76 -7.10 -12.16
C LEU A 68 19.50 -7.97 -11.15
N SER A 69 20.72 -7.58 -10.74
CA SER A 69 21.51 -8.32 -9.75
C SER A 69 20.79 -8.48 -8.41
N GLN A 70 19.96 -7.50 -8.01
CA GLN A 70 19.16 -7.57 -6.79
C GLN A 70 18.02 -8.59 -6.89
N PHE A 71 17.49 -8.83 -8.10
CA PHE A 71 16.35 -9.75 -8.30
C PHE A 71 16.77 -11.14 -8.75
N TRP A 72 17.81 -11.24 -9.57
CA TRP A 72 18.13 -12.44 -10.36
C TRP A 72 19.48 -13.06 -10.02
N GLY A 73 20.24 -12.48 -9.09
CA GLY A 73 21.50 -13.03 -8.56
C GLY A 73 22.57 -11.95 -8.45
N ALA A 74 23.21 -11.83 -7.27
CA ALA A 74 24.12 -10.73 -6.98
C ALA A 74 25.32 -10.61 -7.94
N ASN A 75 25.72 -11.73 -8.56
CA ASN A 75 26.83 -11.79 -9.51
C ASN A 75 26.37 -11.70 -10.98
N SER A 76 25.07 -11.45 -11.22
CA SER A 76 24.57 -11.30 -12.59
C SER A 76 25.17 -10.06 -13.25
N ARG A 77 25.54 -10.18 -14.52
CA ARG A 77 26.20 -9.09 -15.27
C ARG A 77 25.76 -9.08 -16.73
N TYR A 78 25.32 -7.91 -17.21
CA TYR A 78 25.17 -7.68 -18.64
C TYR A 78 26.47 -7.15 -19.23
N ASP A 79 26.84 -7.66 -20.41
CA ASP A 79 27.98 -7.15 -21.16
C ASP A 79 27.74 -7.21 -22.67
N ALA A 80 28.27 -6.22 -23.39
CA ALA A 80 28.35 -6.24 -24.84
C ALA A 80 29.53 -7.11 -25.31
N ASN A 81 30.57 -7.29 -24.48
CA ASN A 81 31.66 -8.22 -24.74
C ASN A 81 31.22 -9.66 -24.42
N ILE A 82 30.67 -10.34 -25.43
CA ILE A 82 30.16 -11.72 -25.32
C ILE A 82 31.24 -12.69 -24.81
N ASP A 83 32.50 -12.50 -25.23
CA ASP A 83 33.60 -13.40 -24.88
C ASP A 83 33.84 -13.44 -23.37
N GLU A 84 33.87 -12.27 -22.73
CA GLU A 84 34.05 -12.17 -21.27
C GLU A 84 32.92 -12.86 -20.49
N ILE A 85 31.67 -12.71 -20.94
CA ILE A 85 30.54 -13.37 -20.29
C ILE A 85 30.63 -14.89 -20.45
N ILE A 86 31.01 -15.40 -21.63
CA ILE A 86 31.22 -16.85 -21.79
C ILE A 86 32.34 -17.31 -20.85
N GLN A 87 33.48 -16.63 -20.83
CA GLN A 87 34.60 -17.00 -19.95
C GLN A 87 34.21 -17.01 -18.47
N ALA A 88 33.36 -16.07 -18.03
CA ALA A 88 32.93 -15.97 -16.65
C ALA A 88 31.89 -17.06 -16.27
N PHE A 89 30.89 -17.29 -17.11
CA PHE A 89 29.71 -18.09 -16.77
C PHE A 89 29.72 -19.53 -17.36
N ASN A 90 30.68 -19.85 -18.23
CA ASN A 90 30.89 -21.20 -18.76
C ASN A 90 31.92 -22.03 -17.97
N LYS A 91 32.57 -21.50 -16.93
CA LYS A 91 33.68 -22.18 -16.21
C LYS A 91 33.32 -23.58 -15.69
N GLU A 92 32.09 -23.75 -15.22
CA GLU A 92 31.61 -25.01 -14.67
C GLU A 92 30.88 -25.89 -15.71
N ASN A 93 30.56 -25.30 -16.87
CA ASN A 93 29.83 -25.93 -17.94
C ASN A 93 30.85 -26.46 -18.96
N LYS A 94 30.84 -27.77 -19.22
CA LYS A 94 31.80 -28.42 -20.15
C LYS A 94 31.47 -28.17 -21.62
N VAL A 95 31.01 -26.97 -21.97
CA VAL A 95 30.60 -26.60 -23.34
C VAL A 95 31.77 -25.89 -24.02
N ASP A 96 32.01 -26.21 -25.30
CA ASP A 96 33.07 -25.57 -26.07
C ASP A 96 32.85 -24.05 -26.20
N HIS A 97 33.90 -23.28 -25.90
CA HIS A 97 33.86 -21.83 -25.89
C HIS A 97 33.59 -21.25 -27.29
N SER A 98 34.22 -21.83 -28.31
CA SER A 98 34.10 -21.34 -29.69
C SER A 98 32.70 -21.58 -30.23
N ASP A 99 32.12 -22.74 -29.93
CA ASP A 99 30.74 -23.07 -30.30
C ASP A 99 29.73 -22.13 -29.64
N LEU A 100 29.90 -21.82 -28.34
CA LEU A 100 29.07 -20.84 -27.64
C LEU A 100 29.18 -19.45 -28.25
N TYR A 101 30.40 -18.99 -28.49
CA TYR A 101 30.65 -17.67 -29.06
C TYR A 101 30.04 -17.54 -30.45
N ASN A 102 30.25 -18.54 -31.32
CA ASN A 102 29.68 -18.58 -32.67
C ASN A 102 28.15 -18.60 -32.64
N HIS A 103 27.55 -19.38 -31.74
CA HIS A 103 26.10 -19.44 -31.60
C HIS A 103 25.52 -18.11 -31.14
N ILE A 104 26.05 -17.51 -30.07
CA ILE A 104 25.57 -16.21 -29.57
C ILE A 104 25.76 -15.13 -30.64
N SER A 105 26.93 -15.07 -31.27
CA SER A 105 27.22 -14.10 -32.33
C SER A 105 26.26 -14.21 -33.52
N SER A 106 25.83 -15.43 -33.87
CA SER A 106 24.86 -15.66 -34.96
C SER A 106 23.49 -15.01 -34.70
N THR A 107 23.14 -14.77 -33.43
CA THR A 107 21.87 -14.15 -33.04
C THR A 107 21.81 -12.65 -33.30
N LYS A 108 22.96 -12.00 -33.57
CA LYS A 108 23.10 -10.55 -33.74
C LYS A 108 22.58 -9.76 -32.53
N THR A 109 22.78 -10.30 -31.33
CA THR A 109 22.49 -9.58 -30.09
C THR A 109 23.53 -8.49 -29.83
N ASP A 110 23.10 -7.38 -29.21
CA ASP A 110 23.98 -6.27 -28.81
C ASP A 110 24.74 -6.56 -27.50
N GLY A 111 24.45 -7.69 -26.86
CA GLY A 111 25.08 -8.16 -25.64
C GLY A 111 24.32 -9.31 -24.99
N VAL A 112 24.83 -9.82 -23.88
CA VAL A 112 24.25 -10.96 -23.15
C VAL A 112 24.26 -10.71 -21.66
N LEU A 113 23.33 -11.34 -20.94
CA LEU A 113 23.28 -11.32 -19.48
C LEU A 113 23.75 -12.68 -18.94
N GLY A 114 24.89 -12.69 -18.26
CA GLY A 114 25.30 -13.83 -17.45
C GLY A 114 24.58 -13.80 -16.10
N ILE A 115 24.08 -14.95 -15.66
CA ILE A 115 23.41 -15.10 -14.36
C ILE A 115 24.10 -16.18 -13.55
N GLU A 116 24.39 -15.84 -12.30
CA GLU A 116 24.86 -16.74 -11.26
C GLU A 116 24.05 -16.50 -9.99
N GLU A 117 23.46 -17.58 -9.48
CA GLU A 117 22.74 -17.58 -8.21
C GLU A 117 23.37 -18.56 -7.22
N ASN A 118 23.51 -18.14 -5.97
CA ASN A 118 23.94 -19.01 -4.87
C ASN A 118 22.80 -19.95 -4.41
N LYS A 119 22.19 -20.70 -5.33
CA LYS A 119 21.19 -21.74 -5.04
C LYS A 119 21.53 -23.00 -5.81
N ALA A 120 21.63 -24.12 -5.09
CA ALA A 120 22.06 -25.41 -5.66
C ALA A 120 21.21 -25.90 -6.86
N GLU A 121 19.96 -25.45 -6.96
CA GLU A 121 19.03 -25.84 -8.02
C GLU A 121 19.11 -24.94 -9.28
N ILE A 122 19.75 -23.77 -9.19
CA ILE A 122 19.83 -22.80 -10.29
C ILE A 122 21.27 -22.82 -10.83
N LYS A 123 21.44 -23.35 -12.04
CA LYS A 123 22.73 -23.34 -12.72
C LYS A 123 23.04 -21.96 -13.29
N ASN A 124 24.33 -21.70 -13.51
CA ASN A 124 24.78 -20.54 -14.25
C ASN A 124 24.25 -20.63 -15.69
N ILE A 125 23.60 -19.56 -16.13
CA ILE A 125 23.01 -19.46 -17.47
C ILE A 125 23.40 -18.15 -18.13
N ILE A 126 23.50 -18.18 -19.45
CA ILE A 126 23.68 -17.00 -20.30
C ILE A 126 22.35 -16.74 -20.98
N ILE A 127 21.77 -15.58 -20.69
CA ILE A 127 20.56 -15.10 -21.36
C ILE A 127 20.94 -14.27 -22.56
N ILE A 128 20.44 -14.66 -23.73
CA ILE A 128 20.45 -13.85 -24.94
C ILE A 128 19.15 -13.04 -24.97
N PRO A 129 19.20 -11.70 -24.84
CA PRO A 129 18.01 -10.86 -24.92
C PRO A 129 17.42 -10.86 -26.34
N PHE A 130 16.11 -11.04 -26.43
CA PHE A 130 15.35 -10.92 -27.67
C PHE A 130 14.20 -9.94 -27.51
N LYS A 131 13.86 -9.29 -28.63
CA LYS A 131 12.68 -8.44 -28.72
C LYS A 131 11.42 -9.27 -28.88
N ILE A 132 10.33 -8.81 -28.29
CA ILE A 132 9.02 -9.43 -28.48
C ILE A 132 8.48 -9.21 -29.90
N LYS A 133 7.65 -10.14 -30.36
CA LYS A 133 6.84 -9.98 -31.58
C LYS A 133 5.36 -9.96 -31.22
N ASN A 134 4.67 -8.92 -31.66
CA ASN A 134 3.23 -8.76 -31.49
C ASN A 134 2.49 -9.32 -32.70
N GLU A 135 1.61 -10.29 -32.49
CA GLU A 135 0.67 -10.78 -33.51
C GLU A 135 -0.76 -10.55 -33.01
N GLY A 136 -1.36 -9.43 -33.41
CA GLY A 136 -2.67 -9.00 -32.92
C GLY A 136 -2.64 -8.69 -31.42
N SER A 137 -3.45 -9.40 -30.63
CA SER A 137 -3.51 -9.28 -29.16
C SER A 137 -2.67 -10.33 -28.42
N GLN A 138 -1.78 -11.02 -29.14
CA GLN A 138 -0.94 -12.10 -28.59
C GLN A 138 0.53 -11.71 -28.71
N LEU A 139 1.30 -12.13 -27.72
CA LEU A 139 2.76 -12.03 -27.75
C LEU A 139 3.35 -13.37 -28.16
N ILE A 140 4.24 -13.34 -29.14
CA ILE A 140 4.96 -14.52 -29.60
C ILE A 140 6.42 -14.39 -29.22
N LEU A 141 6.84 -15.25 -28.29
CA LEU A 141 8.24 -15.41 -27.89
C LEU A 141 8.77 -16.63 -28.65
N LYS A 142 9.51 -16.38 -29.71
CA LYS A 142 10.00 -17.43 -30.60
C LYS A 142 11.47 -17.25 -30.88
N GLN A 143 12.19 -18.34 -30.74
CA GLN A 143 13.56 -18.49 -31.22
C GLN A 143 13.53 -18.83 -32.71
N ASP A 144 14.11 -17.97 -33.56
CA ASP A 144 14.21 -18.23 -35.00
C ASP A 144 15.50 -19.00 -35.38
N PHE A 145 16.39 -19.25 -34.43
CA PHE A 145 17.72 -19.85 -34.65
C PHE A 145 17.88 -21.13 -33.85
N CYS A 146 18.03 -22.30 -34.45
CA CYS A 146 18.25 -23.55 -33.71
C CYS A 146 19.65 -24.09 -33.91
N HIS A 147 20.41 -24.21 -32.82
CA HIS A 147 21.60 -25.05 -32.80
C HIS A 147 21.18 -26.50 -32.53
N LYS A 148 21.74 -27.46 -33.28
CA LYS A 148 21.46 -28.90 -33.07
C LYS A 148 22.17 -29.48 -31.84
N ALA A 149 23.20 -28.81 -31.34
CA ALA A 149 23.99 -29.26 -30.19
C ALA A 149 23.20 -29.09 -28.88
N THR A 150 22.92 -30.21 -28.22
CA THR A 150 22.17 -30.27 -26.95
C THR A 150 22.89 -29.64 -25.77
N GLU A 151 24.23 -29.58 -25.82
CA GLU A 151 25.08 -29.08 -24.74
C GLU A 151 24.99 -27.56 -24.59
N ILE A 152 24.91 -26.82 -25.71
CA ILE A 152 24.73 -25.35 -25.71
C ILE A 152 23.42 -24.95 -25.02
N ASN A 153 22.35 -25.72 -25.24
CA ASN A 153 21.05 -25.46 -24.63
C ASN A 153 21.03 -25.67 -23.10
N SER A 154 22.09 -26.25 -22.52
CA SER A 154 22.20 -26.42 -21.07
C SER A 154 22.64 -25.14 -20.34
N ILE A 155 23.25 -24.19 -21.07
CA ILE A 155 23.72 -22.91 -20.54
C ILE A 155 23.00 -21.71 -21.17
N ILE A 156 22.57 -21.79 -22.43
CA ILE A 156 21.92 -20.67 -23.11
C ILE A 156 20.41 -20.67 -22.90
N SER A 157 19.87 -19.52 -22.51
CA SER A 157 18.44 -19.22 -22.47
C SER A 157 18.10 -18.01 -23.33
N TYR A 158 16.90 -18.01 -23.92
CA TYR A 158 16.38 -16.89 -24.71
C TYR A 158 15.46 -16.06 -23.84
N GLY A 159 15.88 -14.82 -23.56
CA GLY A 159 15.22 -13.93 -22.62
C GLY A 159 14.36 -12.89 -23.31
N TYR A 160 13.15 -12.70 -22.81
CA TYR A 160 12.21 -11.70 -23.29
C TYR A 160 11.74 -10.87 -22.11
N TRP A 161 11.79 -9.55 -22.26
CA TRP A 161 11.27 -8.59 -21.30
C TRP A 161 10.21 -7.75 -21.99
N PHE A 162 9.02 -7.67 -21.40
CA PHE A 162 7.93 -6.89 -21.98
C PHE A 162 6.98 -6.38 -20.92
N LYS A 163 6.32 -5.28 -21.26
CA LYS A 163 5.27 -4.64 -20.47
C LYS A 163 3.95 -4.79 -21.21
N SER A 164 2.93 -5.22 -20.51
CA SER A 164 1.56 -5.27 -20.99
C SER A 164 0.70 -4.31 -20.19
N LYS A 165 -0.11 -3.49 -20.86
CA LYS A 165 -0.99 -2.51 -20.21
C LYS A 165 -2.42 -2.66 -20.71
N PHE A 166 -3.38 -2.72 -19.80
CA PHE A 166 -4.81 -2.81 -20.12
C PHE A 166 -5.67 -2.35 -18.95
N ASN A 167 -6.96 -2.11 -19.19
CA ASN A 167 -7.93 -1.75 -18.17
C ASN A 167 -8.88 -2.91 -17.90
N ILE A 168 -9.19 -3.16 -16.63
CA ILE A 168 -10.21 -4.11 -16.20
C ILE A 168 -11.25 -3.42 -15.32
N GLU A 169 -12.48 -3.92 -15.40
CA GLU A 169 -13.50 -3.56 -14.42
C GLU A 169 -13.20 -4.31 -13.12
N ILE A 170 -13.20 -3.58 -12.02
CA ILE A 170 -13.05 -4.15 -10.68
C ILE A 170 -14.34 -3.95 -9.91
N ASN A 171 -14.78 -5.01 -9.22
CA ASN A 171 -15.85 -4.88 -8.25
C ASN A 171 -15.26 -4.23 -6.99
N THR A 172 -15.45 -2.92 -6.84
CA THR A 172 -15.06 -2.22 -5.62
C THR A 172 -16.20 -2.26 -4.62
N ASP A 173 -16.00 -2.98 -3.52
CA ASP A 173 -16.86 -2.86 -2.35
C ASP A 173 -16.54 -1.56 -1.59
N GLN A 174 -17.43 -1.13 -0.68
CA GLN A 174 -17.28 0.13 0.07
C GLN A 174 -15.96 0.25 0.88
N ASN A 175 -15.26 -0.87 1.08
CA ASN A 175 -14.06 -1.00 1.90
C ASN A 175 -12.82 -1.52 1.14
N GLY A 176 -12.85 -1.68 -0.19
CA GLY A 176 -11.70 -2.28 -0.88
C GLY A 176 -11.97 -2.84 -2.27
N PHE A 177 -11.16 -3.80 -2.68
CA PHE A 177 -11.34 -4.56 -3.93
C PHE A 177 -10.73 -5.95 -3.81
N SER A 178 -11.22 -6.89 -4.62
CA SER A 178 -10.65 -8.23 -4.73
C SER A 178 -10.10 -8.45 -6.14
N PHE A 179 -9.05 -9.28 -6.26
CA PHE A 179 -8.53 -9.68 -7.56
C PHE A 179 -8.16 -11.16 -7.58
N ILE A 180 -8.21 -11.73 -8.80
CA ILE A 180 -7.76 -13.08 -9.11
C ILE A 180 -6.82 -12.97 -10.30
N SER A 181 -5.60 -13.49 -10.16
CA SER A 181 -4.61 -13.61 -11.23
C SER A 181 -4.29 -15.09 -11.43
N ASN A 182 -4.55 -15.61 -12.63
CA ASN A 182 -4.27 -16.99 -12.99
C ASN A 182 -3.20 -17.03 -14.08
N ILE A 183 -2.18 -17.86 -13.87
CA ILE A 183 -1.22 -18.24 -14.89
C ILE A 183 -1.52 -19.70 -15.21
N ASP A 184 -2.12 -19.93 -16.37
CA ASP A 184 -2.49 -21.25 -16.86
C ASP A 184 -1.50 -21.71 -17.93
N PHE A 185 -1.04 -22.95 -17.81
CA PHE A 185 -0.20 -23.62 -18.81
C PHE A 185 -1.04 -24.66 -19.56
N PRO A 186 -0.76 -24.91 -20.85
CA PRO A 186 -1.48 -25.92 -21.63
C PRO A 186 -1.42 -27.32 -20.97
N ASP A 187 -2.49 -28.12 -21.08
CA ASP A 187 -2.57 -29.44 -20.44
C ASP A 187 -1.48 -30.42 -20.89
N ASN A 188 -0.94 -30.21 -22.09
CA ASN A 188 0.16 -30.98 -22.69
C ASN A 188 1.56 -30.38 -22.41
N ALA A 189 1.64 -29.27 -21.69
CA ALA A 189 2.89 -28.62 -21.33
C ALA A 189 3.26 -28.94 -19.87
N ILE A 190 4.38 -29.63 -19.67
CA ILE A 190 5.01 -29.76 -18.36
C ILE A 190 6.03 -28.65 -18.26
N LEU A 191 5.65 -27.56 -17.59
CA LEU A 191 6.51 -26.41 -17.42
C LEU A 191 7.18 -26.48 -16.04
N LYS A 192 8.50 -26.31 -16.04
CA LYS A 192 9.33 -26.26 -14.84
C LYS A 192 10.11 -24.97 -14.87
N SER A 193 10.18 -24.30 -13.72
CA SER A 193 10.99 -23.10 -13.55
C SER A 193 11.65 -23.07 -12.17
N PRO A 194 12.98 -23.23 -12.08
CA PRO A 194 13.67 -23.19 -10.80
C PRO A 194 13.71 -21.77 -10.20
N ASP A 195 13.51 -20.73 -11.03
CA ASP A 195 13.38 -19.34 -10.59
C ASP A 195 12.06 -18.71 -11.05
N PHE A 196 11.02 -18.88 -10.24
CA PHE A 196 9.68 -18.32 -10.47
C PHE A 196 9.35 -17.26 -9.42
N LYS A 197 9.09 -16.03 -9.84
CA LYS A 197 8.85 -14.89 -8.96
C LYS A 197 7.67 -14.06 -9.46
N THR A 198 6.67 -13.87 -8.60
CA THR A 198 5.55 -12.94 -8.85
C THR A 198 5.47 -11.90 -7.75
N TYR A 199 5.35 -10.65 -8.15
CA TYR A 199 5.22 -9.49 -7.29
C TYR A 199 4.00 -8.66 -7.71
N ILE A 200 3.34 -8.06 -6.73
CA ILE A 200 2.12 -7.29 -6.91
C ILE A 200 2.27 -5.95 -6.18
N GLN A 201 2.13 -4.86 -6.91
CA GLN A 201 2.15 -3.49 -6.40
C GLN A 201 0.73 -2.92 -6.38
N THR A 202 0.35 -2.30 -5.27
CA THR A 202 -0.89 -1.54 -5.13
C THR A 202 -0.63 -0.20 -4.45
N LYS A 203 -1.62 0.71 -4.40
CA LYS A 203 -1.48 1.96 -3.62
C LYS A 203 -1.26 1.66 -2.13
N LYS A 204 -0.42 2.46 -1.46
CA LYS A 204 -0.04 2.29 -0.04
C LYS A 204 -1.18 2.16 0.97
N LYS A 205 -2.36 2.69 0.62
CA LYS A 205 -3.56 2.61 1.47
C LYS A 205 -4.20 1.23 1.51
N TYR A 206 -3.87 0.36 0.55
CA TYR A 206 -4.41 -0.99 0.50
C TYR A 206 -3.53 -1.97 1.28
N GLU A 207 -4.18 -2.81 2.07
CA GLU A 207 -3.59 -3.91 2.83
C GLU A 207 -4.33 -5.22 2.53
N ILE A 208 -3.63 -6.35 2.61
CA ILE A 208 -4.23 -7.66 2.39
C ILE A 208 -5.05 -8.03 3.62
N ARG A 209 -6.35 -8.24 3.43
CA ARG A 209 -7.24 -8.78 4.46
C ARG A 209 -7.28 -10.31 4.42
N ARG A 210 -7.33 -10.87 3.21
CA ARG A 210 -7.30 -12.31 2.95
C ARG A 210 -6.57 -12.57 1.65
N SER A 211 -5.85 -13.67 1.56
CA SER A 211 -5.20 -14.11 0.33
C SER A 211 -5.12 -15.62 0.27
N SER A 212 -5.14 -16.16 -0.94
CA SER A 212 -4.84 -17.56 -1.20
C SER A 212 -3.98 -17.68 -2.45
N VAL A 213 -2.97 -18.55 -2.39
CA VAL A 213 -2.16 -18.93 -3.55
C VAL A 213 -2.29 -20.43 -3.72
N ASP A 214 -2.68 -20.87 -4.91
CA ASP A 214 -2.80 -22.28 -5.26
C ASP A 214 -1.87 -22.60 -6.42
N VAL A 215 -1.01 -23.59 -6.23
CA VAL A 215 -0.13 -24.15 -7.26
C VAL A 215 -0.64 -25.55 -7.60
N LYS A 216 -1.10 -25.75 -8.83
CA LYS A 216 -1.71 -27.01 -9.28
C LYS A 216 -0.78 -27.79 -10.19
N ASN A 217 -0.62 -29.08 -9.87
CA ASN A 217 -0.14 -30.09 -10.80
C ASN A 217 -1.33 -30.95 -11.29
N SER A 218 -1.08 -31.99 -12.08
CA SER A 218 -2.10 -32.86 -12.68
C SER A 218 -3.14 -33.39 -11.70
N ASP A 219 -2.74 -33.70 -10.46
CA ASP A 219 -3.59 -34.43 -9.51
C ASP A 219 -3.61 -33.80 -8.09
N ASP A 220 -2.92 -32.68 -7.87
CA ASP A 220 -2.70 -32.13 -6.52
C ASP A 220 -2.60 -30.59 -6.54
N SER A 221 -3.01 -29.96 -5.43
CA SER A 221 -2.99 -28.52 -5.22
C SER A 221 -2.18 -28.18 -3.98
N LYS A 222 -1.16 -27.35 -4.13
CA LYS A 222 -0.32 -26.88 -3.02
C LYS A 222 -0.65 -25.43 -2.70
N SER A 223 -0.80 -25.15 -1.41
CA SER A 223 -1.09 -23.82 -0.92
C SER A 223 0.20 -23.00 -0.73
N GLY A 224 0.06 -21.71 -0.98
CA GLY A 224 1.02 -20.67 -0.62
C GLY A 224 0.29 -19.46 -0.05
N GLU A 225 0.99 -18.33 0.02
CA GLU A 225 0.50 -17.09 0.60
C GLU A 225 1.04 -15.87 -0.12
N ILE A 226 0.44 -14.70 0.14
CA ILE A 226 0.96 -13.42 -0.34
C ILE A 226 1.55 -12.68 0.86
N ILE A 227 2.83 -12.33 0.76
CA ILE A 227 3.58 -11.67 1.83
C ILE A 227 3.85 -10.22 1.45
N LYS A 228 3.59 -9.29 2.36
CA LYS A 228 4.00 -7.89 2.21
C LYS A 228 5.50 -7.76 2.40
N VAL A 229 6.19 -7.13 1.45
CA VAL A 229 7.65 -6.97 1.50
C VAL A 229 7.98 -5.59 2.08
N PHE A 230 8.73 -5.56 3.19
CA PHE A 230 9.16 -4.32 3.84
C PHE A 230 10.58 -3.93 3.38
N SER A 231 10.82 -2.61 3.25
CA SER A 231 12.07 -1.96 2.79
C SER A 231 12.20 -1.73 1.27
N GLN A 232 11.25 -1.01 0.68
CA GLN A 232 11.40 -0.45 -0.68
C GLN A 232 12.54 0.57 -0.77
N SER A 233 12.82 1.34 0.29
CA SER A 233 13.78 2.46 0.28
C SER A 233 15.24 2.08 0.08
N LYS A 234 15.59 0.80 0.21
CA LYS A 234 16.98 0.30 0.04
C LYS A 234 17.21 -0.42 -1.28
N ILE A 235 16.14 -0.73 -2.03
CA ILE A 235 16.21 -1.48 -3.29
C ILE A 235 16.23 -0.47 -4.44
N LYS A 236 17.19 -0.60 -5.37
CA LYS A 236 17.11 0.16 -6.63
C LYS A 236 16.15 -0.58 -7.57
N TYR A 237 15.22 0.16 -8.15
CA TYR A 237 14.27 -0.35 -9.15
C TYR A 237 14.54 0.31 -10.49
N PHE A 238 13.99 -0.25 -11.57
CA PHE A 238 14.00 0.40 -12.88
C PHE A 238 13.33 1.79 -12.78
N ASP A 239 13.87 2.78 -13.49
CA ASP A 239 13.36 4.15 -13.45
C ASP A 239 11.86 4.23 -13.76
N GLU A 240 11.37 3.42 -14.69
CA GLU A 240 9.94 3.32 -15.01
C GLU A 240 9.11 2.87 -13.80
N TRP A 241 9.61 1.91 -13.01
CA TRP A 241 8.92 1.46 -11.79
C TRP A 241 9.01 2.51 -10.67
N ALA A 242 10.13 3.21 -10.56
CA ALA A 242 10.29 4.34 -9.64
C ALA A 242 9.27 5.45 -9.96
N ASN A 243 9.10 5.78 -11.24
CA ASN A 243 8.12 6.76 -11.72
C ASN A 243 6.67 6.34 -11.48
N LEU A 244 6.39 5.02 -11.44
CA LEU A 244 5.10 4.47 -11.01
C LEU A 244 4.89 4.52 -9.48
N GLY A 245 5.82 5.15 -8.74
CA GLY A 245 5.69 5.38 -7.32
C GLY A 245 5.94 4.13 -6.47
N ILE A 246 6.77 3.19 -6.94
CA ILE A 246 7.04 1.94 -6.21
C ILE A 246 7.49 2.18 -4.77
N TYR A 247 8.28 3.23 -4.51
CA TYR A 247 8.74 3.63 -3.16
C TYR A 247 7.64 4.14 -2.22
N ASN A 248 6.49 4.50 -2.77
CA ASN A 248 5.34 5.05 -2.05
C ASN A 248 4.11 4.14 -2.16
N SER A 249 4.33 2.85 -2.43
CA SER A 249 3.29 1.87 -2.74
C SER A 249 3.30 0.71 -1.73
N SER A 250 2.26 -0.13 -1.74
CA SER A 250 2.31 -1.42 -1.07
C SER A 250 2.84 -2.46 -2.06
N LEU A 251 3.94 -3.14 -1.71
CA LEU A 251 4.53 -4.22 -2.52
C LEU A 251 4.33 -5.56 -1.83
N PHE A 252 3.84 -6.53 -2.59
CA PHE A 252 3.56 -7.87 -2.14
C PHE A 252 4.31 -8.88 -3.01
N LYS A 253 4.83 -9.93 -2.40
CA LYS A 253 5.48 -11.07 -3.06
C LYS A 253 4.58 -12.29 -2.90
N VAL A 254 4.37 -13.01 -3.99
CA VAL A 254 3.71 -14.32 -3.97
C VAL A 254 4.72 -15.34 -3.45
N ASN A 255 4.40 -15.99 -2.33
CA ASN A 255 5.17 -17.10 -1.77
C ASN A 255 4.43 -18.40 -2.06
N HIS A 256 5.01 -19.27 -2.87
CA HIS A 256 4.40 -20.54 -3.26
C HIS A 256 4.51 -21.63 -2.17
N GLY A 257 5.15 -21.34 -1.04
CA GLY A 257 5.47 -22.32 -0.01
C GLY A 257 6.50 -23.37 -0.48
N THR A 258 7.02 -24.18 0.44
CA THR A 258 8.04 -25.19 0.10
C THR A 258 7.51 -26.24 -0.87
N ALA A 259 6.29 -26.75 -0.64
CA ALA A 259 5.69 -27.78 -1.49
C ALA A 259 5.31 -27.24 -2.88
N GLY A 260 4.69 -26.05 -2.95
CA GLY A 260 4.38 -25.42 -4.24
C GLY A 260 5.64 -25.00 -5.00
N GLY A 261 6.65 -24.50 -4.30
CA GLY A 261 7.98 -24.21 -4.87
C GLY A 261 8.60 -25.44 -5.53
N LYS A 262 8.58 -26.60 -4.85
CA LYS A 262 9.07 -27.87 -5.40
C LYS A 262 8.28 -28.33 -6.63
N VAL A 263 6.96 -28.13 -6.65
CA VAL A 263 6.14 -28.44 -7.84
C VAL A 263 6.55 -27.57 -9.03
N ILE A 264 6.80 -26.28 -8.79
CA ILE A 264 7.21 -25.32 -9.83
C ILE A 264 8.62 -25.65 -10.35
N SER A 265 9.57 -26.00 -9.47
CA SER A 265 10.95 -26.29 -9.87
C SER A 265 11.11 -27.69 -10.48
N GLU A 266 10.46 -28.71 -9.94
CA GLU A 266 10.71 -30.12 -10.28
C GLU A 266 9.50 -30.85 -10.86
N GLY A 267 8.30 -30.60 -10.32
CA GLY A 267 7.11 -31.44 -10.49
C GLY A 267 6.29 -31.18 -11.76
N GLY A 268 6.51 -30.04 -12.42
CA GLY A 268 5.68 -29.57 -13.52
C GLY A 268 4.43 -28.86 -13.03
N VAL A 269 4.25 -27.60 -13.41
CA VAL A 269 3.09 -26.79 -13.01
C VAL A 269 2.08 -26.67 -14.15
N ARG A 270 0.80 -26.84 -13.84
CA ARG A 270 -0.32 -26.62 -14.79
C ARG A 270 -0.97 -25.26 -14.60
N SER A 271 -1.14 -24.83 -13.37
CA SER A 271 -1.60 -23.46 -13.12
C SER A 271 -1.16 -22.93 -11.76
N ILE A 272 -1.06 -21.61 -11.70
CA ILE A 272 -0.81 -20.85 -10.48
C ILE A 272 -1.93 -19.82 -10.37
N SER A 273 -2.73 -19.92 -9.31
CA SER A 273 -3.81 -18.99 -9.01
C SER A 273 -3.45 -18.16 -7.79
N VAL A 274 -3.54 -16.85 -7.91
CA VAL A 274 -3.31 -15.88 -6.83
C VAL A 274 -4.58 -15.10 -6.63
N LYS A 275 -5.12 -15.13 -5.41
CA LYS A 275 -6.32 -14.38 -5.03
C LYS A 275 -6.04 -13.53 -3.81
N ALA A 276 -6.52 -12.28 -3.82
CA ALA A 276 -6.44 -11.43 -2.65
C ALA A 276 -7.65 -10.51 -2.52
N ASP A 277 -8.07 -10.32 -1.27
CA ASP A 277 -9.02 -9.30 -0.85
C ASP A 277 -8.23 -8.16 -0.21
N MET A 278 -8.27 -6.99 -0.84
CA MET A 278 -7.57 -5.79 -0.42
C MET A 278 -8.52 -4.87 0.33
N GLU A 279 -8.13 -4.41 1.52
CA GLU A 279 -8.88 -3.46 2.34
C GLU A 279 -8.28 -2.06 2.23
N ASP A 280 -9.13 -1.05 2.05
CA ASP A 280 -8.74 0.37 2.06
C ASP A 280 -8.66 0.89 3.50
N LEU A 281 -7.44 1.07 3.99
CA LEU A 281 -7.18 1.53 5.35
C LEU A 281 -7.22 3.05 5.52
N GLU A 282 -7.48 3.83 4.46
CA GLU A 282 -7.49 5.29 4.55
C GLU A 282 -8.56 5.81 5.52
N LYS A 283 -9.76 5.24 5.45
CA LYS A 283 -10.88 5.58 6.35
C LYS A 283 -10.63 5.08 7.79
N PRO A 284 -10.32 3.80 8.06
CA PRO A 284 -9.96 3.32 9.39
C PRO A 284 -8.81 4.10 10.02
N ARG A 285 -7.71 4.33 9.29
CA ARG A 285 -6.56 5.07 9.81
C ARG A 285 -6.93 6.51 10.14
N ARG A 286 -7.71 7.20 9.31
CA ARG A 286 -8.19 8.54 9.63
C ARG A 286 -9.06 8.54 10.89
N ARG A 287 -9.87 7.49 11.10
CA ARG A 287 -10.66 7.31 12.32
C ARG A 287 -9.77 7.12 13.54
N GLU A 288 -8.76 6.26 13.46
CA GLU A 288 -7.78 6.06 14.55
C GLU A 288 -7.03 7.33 14.91
N ILE A 289 -6.51 8.06 13.92
CA ILE A 289 -5.82 9.34 14.14
C ILE A 289 -6.75 10.34 14.84
N ASN A 290 -8.00 10.45 14.39
CA ASN A 290 -8.97 11.35 15.02
C ASN A 290 -9.28 10.92 16.45
N LEU A 291 -9.38 9.61 16.72
CA LEU A 291 -9.63 9.08 18.05
C LEU A 291 -8.42 9.31 18.96
N LEU A 292 -7.20 9.15 18.47
CA LEU A 292 -5.97 9.45 19.19
C LEU A 292 -5.90 10.93 19.57
N ILE A 293 -6.12 11.84 18.61
CA ILE A 293 -6.16 13.28 18.86
C ILE A 293 -7.22 13.60 19.92
N PHE A 294 -8.40 13.02 19.79
CA PHE A 294 -9.47 13.17 20.77
C PHE A 294 -9.06 12.68 22.17
N SER A 295 -8.43 11.50 22.28
CA SER A 295 -7.95 10.95 23.54
C SER A 295 -6.86 11.81 24.19
N ILE A 296 -5.94 12.38 23.40
CA ILE A 296 -4.92 13.32 23.89
C ILE A 296 -5.57 14.57 24.46
N ILE A 297 -6.49 15.18 23.69
CA ILE A 297 -7.23 16.36 24.13
C ILE A 297 -7.99 16.03 25.42
N PHE A 298 -8.77 14.96 25.44
CA PHE A 298 -9.53 14.54 26.61
C PHE A 298 -8.65 14.30 27.84
N SER A 299 -7.50 13.64 27.67
CA SER A 299 -6.54 13.41 28.75
C SER A 299 -5.95 14.71 29.31
N LEU A 300 -5.66 15.69 28.46
CA LEU A 300 -5.22 17.01 28.91
C LEU A 300 -6.34 17.68 29.71
N PHE A 301 -7.57 17.68 29.19
CA PHE A 301 -8.73 18.30 29.85
C PHE A 301 -9.07 17.64 31.19
N THR A 302 -8.96 16.32 31.34
CA THR A 302 -9.17 15.65 32.63
C THR A 302 -8.01 15.89 33.60
N SER A 303 -6.76 15.84 33.12
CA SER A 303 -5.58 16.12 33.94
C SER A 303 -5.58 17.55 34.49
N PHE A 304 -6.14 18.52 33.75
CA PHE A 304 -6.23 19.90 34.22
C PHE A 304 -7.31 20.13 35.29
N GLY A 305 -8.38 19.32 35.30
CA GLY A 305 -9.52 19.49 36.22
C GLY A 305 -9.38 18.81 37.57
N PHE A 306 -8.70 17.65 37.62
CA PHE A 306 -8.66 16.80 38.82
C PHE A 306 -7.39 16.95 39.66
N ASP A 307 -6.57 17.97 39.41
CA ASP A 307 -5.43 18.28 40.28
C ASP A 307 -5.92 18.90 41.59
N ARG A 308 -5.93 18.08 42.64
CA ARG A 308 -6.40 18.44 43.99
C ARG A 308 -5.64 19.62 44.60
N THR A 309 -4.40 19.90 44.16
CA THR A 309 -3.61 21.02 44.68
C THR A 309 -4.12 22.39 44.21
N ARG A 310 -4.88 22.44 43.11
CA ARG A 310 -5.45 23.66 42.52
C ARG A 310 -6.79 24.07 43.10
N GLN A 311 -7.55 23.11 43.64
CA GLN A 311 -8.83 23.38 44.31
C GLN A 311 -8.65 24.21 45.59
N THR A 312 -7.45 24.18 46.18
CA THR A 312 -7.11 24.84 47.44
C THR A 312 -6.37 26.17 47.27
N GLU A 313 -6.03 26.59 46.04
CA GLU A 313 -5.37 27.88 45.81
C GLU A 313 -6.35 29.05 46.06
N LEU A 314 -5.95 29.98 46.93
CA LEU A 314 -6.64 31.25 47.13
C LEU A 314 -6.48 32.11 45.87
N SER A 315 -7.58 32.63 45.31
CA SER A 315 -7.63 33.41 44.06
C SER A 315 -7.11 32.68 42.81
N GLY A 316 -7.96 31.81 42.25
CA GLY A 316 -7.59 30.93 41.15
C GLY A 316 -8.75 30.07 40.61
N PHE A 317 -8.64 28.75 40.75
CA PHE A 317 -9.55 27.81 40.09
C PHE A 317 -10.95 27.85 40.72
N SER A 318 -11.00 28.10 42.03
CA SER A 318 -12.23 28.30 42.83
C SER A 318 -12.98 29.58 42.48
N ASP A 319 -12.30 30.64 42.02
CA ASP A 319 -12.95 31.88 41.56
C ASP A 319 -13.55 31.74 40.16
N ILE A 320 -12.91 30.90 39.33
CA ILE A 320 -13.36 30.59 37.96
C ILE A 320 -14.53 29.58 37.97
N PHE A 321 -14.53 28.67 38.95
CA PHE A 321 -15.53 27.62 39.17
C PHE A 321 -16.02 27.64 40.62
N PRO A 322 -16.85 28.62 41.01
CA PRO A 322 -17.30 28.74 42.39
C PRO A 322 -18.22 27.59 42.78
N ASP A 323 -18.06 27.08 44.00
CA ASP A 323 -18.97 26.08 44.56
C ASP A 323 -20.40 26.61 44.55
N CYS A 324 -21.26 25.91 43.82
CA CYS A 324 -22.69 26.19 43.81
C CYS A 324 -23.40 25.21 44.74
N SER A 325 -24.53 25.61 45.31
CA SER A 325 -25.27 24.85 46.32
C SER A 325 -25.62 23.40 45.93
N PHE A 326 -25.54 23.06 44.64
CA PHE A 326 -25.89 21.76 44.07
C PHE A 326 -24.80 21.14 43.19
N LEU A 327 -23.66 21.81 42.97
CA LEU A 327 -22.61 21.36 42.04
C LEU A 327 -21.23 21.72 42.59
N SER A 328 -20.38 20.72 42.72
CA SER A 328 -18.97 20.92 43.08
C SER A 328 -18.18 21.58 41.95
N ILE A 329 -17.06 22.20 42.31
CA ILE A 329 -16.04 22.73 41.38
C ILE A 329 -15.72 21.72 40.25
N ASP A 330 -15.49 20.45 40.59
CA ASP A 330 -15.20 19.38 39.63
C ASP A 330 -16.35 19.10 38.66
N ALA A 331 -17.59 19.17 39.15
CA ALA A 331 -18.76 18.98 38.33
C ALA A 331 -18.91 20.13 37.32
N LEU A 332 -18.66 21.37 37.73
CA LEU A 332 -18.69 22.55 36.84
C LEU A 332 -17.60 22.47 35.77
N TRP A 333 -16.39 22.02 36.13
CA TRP A 333 -15.31 21.75 35.17
C TRP A 333 -15.71 20.69 34.13
N LEU A 334 -16.29 19.58 34.59
CA LEU A 334 -16.77 18.51 33.71
C LEU A 334 -17.85 19.01 32.75
N PHE A 335 -18.76 19.88 33.20
CA PHE A 335 -19.75 20.48 32.32
C PHE A 335 -19.10 21.37 31.24
N VAL A 336 -18.16 22.24 31.59
CA VAL A 336 -17.44 23.05 30.59
C VAL A 336 -16.72 22.15 29.57
N CYS A 337 -16.08 21.07 30.03
CA CYS A 337 -15.44 20.09 29.15
C CYS A 337 -16.44 19.40 28.20
N LEU A 338 -17.59 18.97 28.73
CA LEU A 338 -18.66 18.38 27.94
C LEU A 338 -19.19 19.38 26.90
N GLY A 339 -19.25 20.66 27.24
CA GLY A 339 -19.68 21.74 26.34
C GLY A 339 -18.74 21.99 25.19
N VAL A 340 -17.45 22.06 25.47
CA VAL A 340 -16.41 22.18 24.43
C VAL A 340 -16.47 20.98 23.48
N LEU A 341 -16.64 19.77 24.02
CA LEU A 341 -16.75 18.53 23.25
C LEU A 341 -17.99 18.49 22.34
N LEU A 342 -19.17 18.80 22.89
CA LEU A 342 -20.42 18.85 22.13
C LEU A 342 -20.37 19.91 21.02
N LYS A 343 -19.75 21.05 21.30
CA LYS A 343 -19.53 22.12 20.33
C LYS A 343 -18.58 21.71 19.22
N PHE A 344 -17.47 21.03 19.55
CA PHE A 344 -16.57 20.47 18.54
C PHE A 344 -17.29 19.48 17.63
N MET A 345 -18.11 18.57 18.20
CA MET A 345 -18.93 17.66 17.41
C MET A 345 -19.93 18.40 16.51
N PHE A 346 -20.59 19.44 17.01
CA PHE A 346 -21.51 20.25 16.23
C PHE A 346 -20.82 20.93 15.03
N ILE A 347 -19.67 21.57 15.23
CA ILE A 347 -18.91 22.25 14.15
C ILE A 347 -18.45 21.26 13.07
N LYS A 348 -18.16 20.01 13.47
CA LYS A 348 -17.76 18.93 12.55
C LYS A 348 -18.93 18.42 11.72
N ILE A 349 -20.13 18.29 12.33
CA ILE A 349 -21.32 17.74 11.67
C ILE A 349 -22.06 18.81 10.85
N ALA A 350 -22.11 20.05 11.32
CA ALA A 350 -22.90 21.10 10.72
C ALA A 350 -22.21 21.68 9.46
N LYS A 351 -22.98 21.82 8.37
CA LYS A 351 -22.58 22.51 7.14
C LYS A 351 -22.58 24.03 7.34
N VAL A 352 -21.65 24.49 8.16
CA VAL A 352 -21.50 25.90 8.54
C VAL A 352 -20.44 26.57 7.64
N PRO A 353 -20.67 27.80 7.13
CA PRO A 353 -19.65 28.57 6.41
C PRO A 353 -18.35 28.72 7.22
N LYS A 354 -17.20 28.71 6.53
CA LYS A 354 -15.87 28.75 7.19
C LYS A 354 -15.71 29.92 8.16
N THR A 355 -16.24 31.10 7.82
CA THR A 355 -16.21 32.30 8.66
C THR A 355 -16.96 32.12 9.97
N LEU A 356 -18.16 31.51 9.93
CA LEU A 356 -18.94 31.25 11.13
C LEU A 356 -18.31 30.15 12.00
N LYS A 357 -17.57 29.20 11.41
CA LYS A 357 -16.78 28.23 12.20
C LYS A 357 -15.69 28.92 13.05
N VAL A 358 -15.06 29.96 12.54
CA VAL A 358 -14.04 30.74 13.29
C VAL A 358 -14.68 31.48 14.47
N VAL A 359 -15.81 32.15 14.25
CA VAL A 359 -16.57 32.84 15.32
C VAL A 359 -17.00 31.86 16.39
N LEU A 360 -17.45 30.66 16.00
CA LEU A 360 -17.82 29.61 16.94
C LEU A 360 -16.61 29.11 17.74
N LEU A 361 -15.40 29.05 17.18
CA LEU A 361 -14.20 28.60 17.92
C LEU A 361 -13.67 29.66 18.91
N LEU A 362 -13.89 30.94 18.63
CA LEU A 362 -13.30 32.07 19.36
C LEU A 362 -13.47 32.01 20.90
N PRO A 363 -14.66 31.72 21.49
CA PRO A 363 -14.80 31.68 22.95
C PRO A 363 -13.99 30.56 23.60
N VAL A 364 -13.80 29.43 22.90
CA VAL A 364 -13.01 28.29 23.41
C VAL A 364 -11.53 28.62 23.35
N THR A 365 -11.09 29.24 22.26
CA THR A 365 -9.70 29.70 22.10
C THR A 365 -9.35 30.78 23.11
N LEU A 366 -10.21 31.79 23.29
CA LEU A 366 -10.02 32.85 24.28
C LEU A 366 -9.98 32.29 25.70
N TRP A 367 -10.88 31.36 26.03
CA TRP A 367 -10.86 30.68 27.32
C TRP A 367 -9.54 29.93 27.56
N PHE A 368 -9.09 29.14 26.58
CA PHE A 368 -7.87 28.35 26.70
C PHE A 368 -6.61 29.24 26.79
N SER A 369 -6.53 30.30 25.98
CA SER A 369 -5.42 31.26 26.00
C SER A 369 -5.37 32.06 27.29
N SER A 370 -6.51 32.55 27.79
CA SER A 370 -6.57 33.29 29.05
C SER A 370 -6.22 32.42 30.25
N TYR A 371 -6.68 31.17 30.26
CA TYR A 371 -6.33 30.21 31.31
C TYR A 371 -4.83 29.86 31.32
N LEU A 372 -4.23 29.59 30.15
CA LEU A 372 -2.80 29.32 30.02
C LEU A 372 -1.94 30.51 30.48
N THR A 373 -2.33 31.73 30.10
CA THR A 373 -1.59 32.95 30.45
C THR A 373 -1.56 33.18 31.96
N ILE A 374 -2.64 32.83 32.68
CA ILE A 374 -2.73 32.99 34.14
C ILE A 374 -1.94 31.90 34.88
N TYR A 375 -1.96 30.65 34.38
CA TYR A 375 -1.47 29.50 35.13
C TYR A 375 -0.06 29.00 34.75
N GLN A 376 0.45 29.29 33.55
CA GLN A 376 1.73 28.70 33.08
C GLN A 376 2.89 29.69 32.97
N THR A 377 2.66 31.00 32.96
CA THR A 377 3.74 31.99 32.82
C THR A 377 4.16 32.57 34.17
N GLU A 378 5.41 32.33 34.60
CA GLU A 378 5.97 32.91 35.84
C GLU A 378 5.89 34.44 35.86
N TRP A 379 6.07 35.07 34.70
CA TRP A 379 5.87 36.50 34.50
C TRP A 379 4.47 36.97 34.91
N MET A 380 3.44 36.16 34.71
CA MET A 380 2.08 36.50 35.11
C MET A 380 1.87 36.30 36.61
N LYS A 381 2.51 35.30 37.24
CA LYS A 381 2.49 35.15 38.70
C LYS A 381 3.12 36.34 39.43
N GLU A 382 4.22 36.88 38.91
CA GLU A 382 4.85 38.11 39.43
C GLU A 382 3.95 39.35 39.30
N ILE A 383 3.23 39.45 38.18
CA ILE A 383 2.29 40.55 37.93
C ILE A 383 1.04 40.43 38.81
N LEU A 384 0.50 39.21 38.97
CA LEU A 384 -0.66 38.93 39.82
C LEU A 384 -0.36 39.13 41.32
N ALA A 385 0.92 39.09 41.72
CA ALA A 385 1.37 39.39 43.08
C ALA A 385 1.39 40.90 43.42
N LYS A 386 1.15 41.77 42.43
CA LYS A 386 1.00 43.23 42.61
C LYS A 386 -0.45 43.66 42.36
N PRO A 387 -1.36 43.45 43.33
CA PRO A 387 -2.81 43.67 43.15
C PRO A 387 -3.20 45.13 42.89
N GLU A 388 -2.29 46.09 43.10
CA GLU A 388 -2.55 47.53 42.92
C GLU A 388 -2.38 48.02 41.47
N GLU A 389 -1.71 47.25 40.59
CA GLU A 389 -1.38 47.70 39.22
C GLU A 389 -2.24 47.06 38.13
N ILE A 390 -2.81 45.87 38.36
CA ILE A 390 -3.71 45.18 37.40
C ILE A 390 -4.93 44.62 38.14
N PRO A 391 -6.16 44.86 37.66
CA PRO A 391 -7.36 44.32 38.28
C PRO A 391 -7.50 42.82 37.96
N VAL A 392 -6.75 42.00 38.69
CA VAL A 392 -6.78 40.53 38.63
C VAL A 392 -8.20 39.97 38.74
N GLY A 393 -9.02 40.58 39.61
CA GLY A 393 -10.43 40.25 39.75
C GLY A 393 -11.21 40.41 38.45
N LEU A 394 -10.90 41.42 37.62
CA LEU A 394 -11.56 41.65 36.33
C LEU A 394 -11.21 40.56 35.31
N ILE A 395 -9.98 40.03 35.33
CA ILE A 395 -9.56 38.91 34.48
C ILE A 395 -10.27 37.61 34.88
N TYR A 396 -10.35 37.31 36.19
CA TYR A 396 -11.11 36.17 36.68
C TYR A 396 -12.62 36.29 36.40
N HIS A 397 -13.19 37.49 36.50
CA HIS A 397 -14.59 37.74 36.11
C HIS A 397 -14.80 37.52 34.61
N ILE A 398 -13.90 37.99 33.74
CA ILE A 398 -13.96 37.71 32.30
C ILE A 398 -13.93 36.21 32.02
N LEU A 399 -13.08 35.45 32.72
CA LEU A 399 -13.02 33.99 32.61
C LEU A 399 -14.29 33.29 33.10
N TYR A 400 -14.85 33.73 34.22
CA TYR A 400 -16.13 33.27 34.72
C TYR A 400 -17.28 33.50 33.72
N TYR A 401 -17.35 34.70 33.12
CA TYR A 401 -18.34 34.99 32.08
C TYR A 401 -18.09 34.16 30.81
N CYS A 402 -16.83 33.93 30.42
CA CYS A 402 -16.49 33.02 29.33
C CYS A 402 -16.96 31.58 29.60
N ASN A 403 -16.81 31.09 30.84
CA ASN A 403 -17.35 29.79 31.27
C ASN A 403 -18.88 29.73 31.15
N ALA A 404 -19.56 30.74 31.69
CA ALA A 404 -21.02 30.84 31.62
C ALA A 404 -21.48 30.90 30.15
N VAL A 405 -20.78 31.64 29.30
CA VAL A 405 -21.04 31.73 27.86
C VAL A 405 -20.81 30.38 27.17
N VAL A 406 -19.73 29.66 27.48
CA VAL A 406 -19.47 28.30 26.95
C VAL A 406 -20.57 27.32 27.37
N MET A 407 -21.05 27.40 28.62
CA MET A 407 -22.16 26.59 29.15
C MET A 407 -23.50 26.91 28.47
N VAL A 408 -23.80 28.20 28.27
CA VAL A 408 -25.01 28.64 27.54
C VAL A 408 -24.93 28.21 26.07
N TYR A 409 -23.77 28.34 25.44
CA TYR A 409 -23.55 27.85 24.08
C TYR A 409 -23.65 26.32 23.97
N MET A 410 -23.24 25.58 25.00
CA MET A 410 -23.48 24.13 25.08
C MET A 410 -24.98 23.84 25.10
N ALA A 411 -25.76 24.52 25.95
CA ALA A 411 -27.21 24.34 26.01
C ALA A 411 -27.89 24.66 24.67
N ILE A 412 -27.48 25.75 24.01
CA ILE A 412 -27.96 26.14 22.68
C ILE A 412 -27.54 25.11 21.63
N SER A 413 -26.32 24.58 21.67
CA SER A 413 -25.83 23.58 20.72
C SER A 413 -26.55 22.25 20.88
N ILE A 414 -26.83 21.82 22.12
CA ILE A 414 -27.65 20.63 22.43
C ILE A 414 -29.07 20.84 21.88
N MET A 415 -29.69 21.99 22.16
CA MET A 415 -31.01 22.32 21.65
C MET A 415 -31.05 22.34 20.11
N LEU A 416 -30.06 22.93 19.46
CA LEU A 416 -29.97 22.96 18.00
C LEU A 416 -29.73 21.56 17.41
N ILE A 417 -28.93 20.70 18.06
CA ILE A 417 -28.78 19.29 17.65
C ILE A 417 -30.10 18.53 17.79
N ILE A 418 -30.88 18.80 18.84
CA ILE A 418 -32.19 18.17 19.08
C ILE A 418 -33.25 18.68 18.10
N VAL A 419 -33.25 19.98 17.78
CA VAL A 419 -34.23 20.65 16.91
C VAL A 419 -33.93 20.45 15.42
N LEU A 420 -32.65 20.47 15.02
CA LEU A 420 -32.20 20.22 13.65
C LEU A 420 -32.06 18.73 13.33
N ARG A 421 -32.37 17.83 14.27
CA ARG A 421 -32.56 16.41 13.94
C ARG A 421 -33.70 16.33 12.92
N PRO A 422 -33.47 15.76 11.72
CA PRO A 422 -34.56 15.54 10.79
C PRO A 422 -35.62 14.69 11.51
N LYS A 423 -36.84 15.23 11.64
CA LYS A 423 -37.99 14.44 12.11
C LYS A 423 -38.08 13.24 11.17
N LYS A 424 -37.90 12.03 11.73
CA LYS A 424 -38.13 10.79 10.97
C LYS A 424 -39.55 10.87 10.40
N ALA A 425 -39.68 10.56 9.11
CA ALA A 425 -40.98 10.32 8.51
C ALA A 425 -41.73 9.25 9.35
N PRO A 426 -43.06 9.32 9.46
CA PRO A 426 -43.86 8.53 10.41
C PRO A 426 -43.67 7.00 10.35
N ASP A 427 -43.12 6.45 9.25
CA ASP A 427 -43.01 5.01 9.03
C ASP A 427 -41.61 4.40 9.19
N ALA A 428 -40.63 5.17 9.67
CA ALA A 428 -39.31 4.61 9.93
C ALA A 428 -39.31 3.77 11.23
N LYS A 429 -39.49 2.45 11.09
CA LYS A 429 -39.38 1.43 12.14
C LYS A 429 -38.35 1.82 13.23
N LYS A 430 -38.75 1.66 14.50
CA LYS A 430 -37.93 1.84 15.71
C LYS A 430 -36.69 0.92 15.68
N GLY A 431 -35.66 1.34 14.97
CA GLY A 431 -34.29 0.85 15.11
C GLY A 431 -33.56 1.73 16.11
N TRP A 432 -33.35 1.21 17.31
CA TRP A 432 -32.59 1.83 18.38
C TRP A 432 -31.10 1.55 18.09
N ASN A 433 -30.48 2.28 17.16
CA ASN A 433 -29.05 2.06 16.82
C ASN A 433 -28.32 3.28 16.20
N ASN A 434 -28.68 4.51 16.60
CA ASN A 434 -28.08 5.73 16.00
C ASN A 434 -27.02 6.45 16.84
N ILE A 435 -26.49 5.84 17.91
CA ILE A 435 -25.27 6.34 18.57
C ILE A 435 -24.02 6.06 17.71
N HIS A 436 -24.09 5.06 16.83
CA HIS A 436 -23.00 4.65 15.94
C HIS A 436 -22.63 5.69 14.87
N GLN A 437 -23.56 6.54 14.42
CA GLN A 437 -23.28 7.55 13.40
C GLN A 437 -22.52 8.79 13.93
N ILE A 438 -22.54 9.04 15.25
CA ILE A 438 -21.87 10.20 15.84
C ILE A 438 -20.35 9.96 15.98
N PHE A 439 -19.94 8.69 16.12
CA PHE A 439 -18.54 8.27 16.18
C PHE A 439 -18.00 7.64 14.89
N GLY A 440 -18.80 7.63 13.81
CA GLY A 440 -18.38 7.03 12.53
C GLY A 440 -18.05 5.54 12.65
N VAL A 441 -18.99 4.75 13.19
CA VAL A 441 -19.01 3.29 13.05
C VAL A 441 -19.64 2.91 11.72
#